data_AF-A0A6P0XIZ6-F1
#
_entry.id   AF-A0A6P0XIZ6-F1
#
_cell.length_a   1.000
_cell.length_b   1.000
_cell.length_c   1.000
_cell.angle_alpha   90.00
_cell.angle_beta   90.00
_cell.angle_gamma   90.00
#
_symmetry.space_group_name_H-M   'P 1'
#
loop_
_entity.id
_entity.type
_entity.pdbx_description
1 polymer ?
#
loop_
_entity_poly.entity_id
_entity_poly.type
_entity_poly.pdbx_seq_one_letter_code
_entity_poly.pdbx_strand_id
1 'polypeptide(L)' 'MQIQQQKNYTPTEYLNFEINSQQRHEYINGEIIPMTGGTPNHNQNLSPH' A
#
# COMPACT_ATOMS: atom_id res chain seq x y z
N MET A 1 16.96 10.19 -5.63
CA MET A 1 15.71 10.97 -5.72
C MET A 1 14.74 10.20 -6.60
N GLN A 2 13.97 9.27 -6.02
CA GLN A 2 12.94 8.55 -6.78
C GLN A 2 11.72 9.47 -6.85
N ILE A 3 11.63 10.22 -7.95
CA ILE A 3 10.39 10.90 -8.34
C ILE A 3 9.35 9.82 -8.66
N GLN A 4 8.63 9.38 -7.64
CA GLN A 4 7.35 8.69 -7.83
C GLN A 4 6.48 9.71 -8.53
N GLN A 5 6.34 9.57 -9.85
CA GLN A 5 5.45 10.40 -10.64
C GLN A 5 4.09 10.29 -9.96
N GLN A 6 3.63 11.39 -9.38
CA GLN A 6 2.35 11.49 -8.69
C GLN A 6 1.29 11.38 -9.80
N LYS A 7 1.04 10.14 -10.22
CA LYS A 7 0.02 9.79 -11.17
C LYS A 7 -1.26 9.86 -10.37
N ASN A 8 -2.07 10.88 -10.64
CA ASN A 8 -3.40 10.99 -10.07
C ASN A 8 -4.27 9.95 -10.75
N TYR A 9 -4.30 8.73 -10.19
CA TYR A 9 -5.18 7.68 -10.65
C TYR A 9 -6.62 8.06 -10.31
N THR A 10 -7.54 7.83 -11.23
CA THR A 10 -8.96 7.88 -10.88
C THR A 10 -9.36 6.63 -10.08
N PRO A 11 -10.42 6.69 -9.27
CA PRO A 11 -10.93 5.52 -8.55
C PRO A 11 -11.20 4.31 -9.46
N THR A 12 -11.64 4.57 -10.69
CA THR A 12 -11.90 3.53 -11.71
C THR A 12 -10.61 2.86 -12.19
N GLU A 13 -9.54 3.61 -12.41
CA GLU A 13 -8.23 3.06 -12.78
C GLU A 13 -7.63 2.24 -11.64
N TYR A 14 -7.72 2.75 -10.41
CA TYR A 14 -7.30 2.01 -9.22
C TYR A 14 -8.04 0.68 -9.08
N LEU A 15 -9.36 0.67 -9.27
CA LEU A 15 -10.15 -0.57 -9.16
C LEU A 15 -9.73 -1.61 -10.20
N ASN A 16 -9.52 -1.19 -11.45
CA ASN A 16 -9.01 -2.08 -12.50
C ASN A 16 -7.61 -2.58 -12.18
N PHE A 17 -6.74 -1.71 -11.67
CA PHE A 17 -5.41 -2.08 -11.23
C PHE A 17 -5.45 -3.11 -10.08
N GLU A 18 -6.29 -2.89 -9.08
CA GLU A 18 -6.45 -3.80 -7.95
C GLU A 18 -6.99 -5.17 -8.38
N ILE A 19 -7.94 -5.22 -9.32
CA ILE A 19 -8.48 -6.47 -9.87
C ILE A 19 -7.40 -7.30 -10.58
N ASN A 20 -6.47 -6.63 -11.29
CA ASN A 20 -5.38 -7.29 -12.01
C ASN A 20 -4.14 -7.54 -11.14
N SER A 21 -4.07 -6.89 -9.97
CA SER A 21 -2.93 -7.00 -9.07
C SER A 21 -3.14 -8.10 -8.05
N GLN A 22 -2.14 -8.96 -7.89
CA GLN A 22 -2.17 -10.02 -6.88
C GLN A 22 -1.90 -9.51 -5.47
N GLN A 23 -1.43 -8.27 -5.34
CA GLN A 23 -1.07 -7.63 -4.07
C GLN A 23 -2.04 -6.50 -3.76
N ARG A 24 -2.34 -6.30 -2.48
CA ARG A 24 -3.20 -5.21 -2.06
C ARG A 24 -2.44 -3.89 -2.07
N HIS A 25 -3.13 -2.87 -2.53
CA HIS A 25 -2.65 -1.50 -2.57
C HIS A 25 -3.68 -0.63 -1.83
N GLU A 26 -3.26 0.56 -1.44
CA GLU A 26 -4.10 1.54 -0.77
C GLU A 26 -4.20 2.78 -1.65
N TYR A 27 -5.41 3.25 -1.87
CA TYR A 27 -5.68 4.43 -2.69
C TYR A 27 -5.79 5.67 -1.80
N ILE A 28 -4.82 6.58 -1.88
CA ILE A 28 -4.76 7.80 -1.06
C ILE A 28 -4.62 9.01 -1.98
N ASN A 29 -5.65 9.86 -2.06
CA ASN A 29 -5.63 11.11 -2.84
C ASN A 29 -5.20 10.97 -4.32
N GLY A 30 -5.49 9.84 -4.96
CA GLY A 30 -5.05 9.58 -6.33
C GLY A 30 -3.77 8.76 -6.42
N GLU A 31 -3.08 8.50 -5.31
CA GLU A 31 -1.88 7.68 -5.26
C GLU A 31 -2.21 6.23 -4.91
N ILE A 32 -1.50 5.29 -5.53
CA ILE A 32 -1.63 3.85 -5.27
C ILE A 32 -0.40 3.41 -4.50
N ILE A 33 -0.56 3.12 -3.21
CA ILE A 33 0.53 2.75 -2.32
C ILE A 33 0.46 1.24 -2.10
N PRO A 34 1.49 0.46 -2.44
CA PRO A 34 1.48 -0.97 -2.15
C PRO A 34 1.38 -1.18 -0.64
N MET A 35 0.38 -1.94 -0.20
CA MET A 35 0.24 -2.31 1.20
C MET A 35 1.34 -3.34 1.49
N THR A 36 2.55 -2.86 1.73
CA THR A 36 3.71 -3.66 2.15
C THR A 36 3.56 -3.95 3.66
N GLY A 37 2.36 -4.37 4.06
CA GLY A 37 1.90 -4.51 5.45
C GLY A 37 1.91 -5.96 5.92
N GLY A 38 2.75 -6.80 5.33
CA GLY A 38 3.05 -8.14 5.83
C GLY A 38 4.27 -8.17 6.77
N THR A 39 4.63 -7.06 7.41
CA THR A 39 5.59 -7.13 8.52
C THR A 39 4.83 -7.61 9.75
N PRO A 40 5.17 -8.76 10.34
CA PRO A 40 4.61 -9.15 11.63
C PRO A 40 5.25 -8.27 12.70
N ASN A 41 4.88 -6.99 12.78
CA ASN A 41 5.14 -6.22 13.99
C ASN A 41 4.06 -6.56 15.02
N HIS A 42 3.93 -7.84 15.34
CA HIS A 42 3.29 -8.26 16.59
C HIS A 42 4.31 -8.02 17.69
N ASN A 43 4.42 -6.75 18.11
CA ASN A 43 4.86 -6.32 19.43
C ASN A 43 5.95 -7.21 20.08
N GLN A 44 7.17 -7.21 19.54
CA GLN A 44 8.27 -8.06 20.07
C GLN A 44 8.86 -7.55 21.40
N ASN A 45 8.15 -6.74 22.19
CA ASN A 45 8.69 -6.21 23.45
C ASN A 45 7.62 -6.08 24.55
N LEU A 46 7.06 -7.21 24.99
CA LEU A 46 6.62 -7.33 26.38
C LEU A 46 7.17 -8.64 26.96
N SER A 47 8.44 -8.61 27.34
CA SER A 47 8.97 -9.46 28.41
C SER A 47 9.39 -8.55 29.56
N PRO A 48 8.62 -8.47 30.65
CA PRO A 48 9.16 -8.17 31.96
C PRO A 48 9.37 -9.48 32.71
N HIS A 49 10.65 -9.78 32.98
CA HIS A 49 11.20 -10.65 34.04
C HIS A 49 10.46 -11.94 34.40
#